data_AF-A0A976DA38-F1
#
_entry.id   AF-A0A976DA38-F1
#
_cell.length_a   1.000
_cell.length_b   1.000
_cell.length_c   1.000
_cell.angle_alpha   90.00
_cell.angle_beta   90.00
_cell.angle_gamma   90.00
#
_symmetry.space_group_name_H-M   'P 1'
#
loop_
_entity.id
_entity.type
_entity.pdbx_description
1 polymer ?
#
loop_
_entity_poly.entity_id
_entity_poly.type
_entity_poly.pdbx_seq_one_letter_code
_entity_poly.pdbx_strand_id
1 'polypeptide(L)'
;MLTFEKTFVTDFDQSTTRRPMRQIVGGGFYQWIDGSFVTQKLNPKDVDFVTFIDAQIFEQNEKNLEKMRGVQYVNRPLLDSYFVATYDDIRFECDRLYWFHKFEKDDRKRFKNKKGFIKLKF
;
A
#
# COMPACT_ATOMS: atom_id res chain seq x y z
N MET A 1 10.29 25.63 21.49
CA MET A 1 11.26 24.75 20.81
C MET A 1 10.60 23.37 20.73
N LEU A 2 10.17 22.94 19.53
CA LEU A 2 9.44 21.67 19.35
C LEU A 2 10.45 20.56 19.04
N THR A 3 10.58 19.61 19.97
CA THR A 3 11.43 18.42 19.84
C THR A 3 10.80 17.49 18.80
N PHE A 4 11.49 17.27 17.67
CA PHE A 4 11.08 16.27 16.68
C PHE A 4 11.62 14.91 17.16
N GLU A 5 10.81 14.14 17.87
CA GLU A 5 11.16 12.74 18.15
C GLU A 5 10.94 11.90 16.89
N LYS A 6 12.04 11.48 16.28
CA LYS A 6 12.03 10.45 15.23
C LYS A 6 12.00 9.08 15.91
N THR A 7 10.81 8.52 16.12
CA THR A 7 10.67 7.12 16.50
C THR A 7 10.93 6.26 15.27
N PHE A 8 12.15 5.73 15.15
CA PHE A 8 12.45 4.69 14.15
C PHE A 8 12.11 3.32 14.72
N VAL A 9 11.45 2.48 13.92
CA VAL A 9 11.28 1.06 14.25
C VAL A 9 12.63 0.39 14.01
N THR A 10 13.35 0.09 15.10
CA THR A 10 14.73 -0.44 15.06
C THR A 10 14.79 -1.93 14.70
N ASP A 11 13.70 -2.67 14.90
CA ASP A 11 13.66 -4.12 14.64
C ASP A 11 13.10 -4.46 13.24
N PHE A 12 13.31 -3.55 12.29
CA PHE A 12 12.81 -3.71 10.92
C PHE A 12 13.36 -5.01 10.29
N ASP A 13 14.64 -5.32 10.47
CA ASP A 13 15.30 -6.45 9.79
C ASP A 13 14.99 -7.83 10.39
N GLN A 14 14.54 -7.89 11.64
CA GLN A 14 14.21 -9.14 12.34
C GLN A 14 12.75 -9.57 12.15
N SER A 15 11.94 -8.79 11.43
CA SER A 15 10.53 -9.10 11.21
C SER A 15 10.37 -10.32 10.28
N THR A 16 9.95 -11.46 10.85
CA THR A 16 9.60 -12.69 10.13
C THR A 16 8.37 -12.52 9.22
N THR A 17 7.62 -11.42 9.38
CA THR A 17 6.38 -11.15 8.66
C THR A 17 6.54 -10.45 7.31
N ARG A 18 7.76 -10.03 6.94
CA ARG A 18 8.06 -9.39 5.63
C ARG A 18 8.17 -10.34 4.45
N ARG A 19 8.25 -11.63 4.73
CA ARG A 19 8.59 -12.64 3.73
C ARG A 19 7.51 -12.92 2.67
N PRO A 20 6.19 -12.78 2.92
CA PRO A 20 5.19 -13.27 1.97
C PRO A 20 5.27 -12.60 0.59
N MET A 21 5.35 -11.27 0.53
CA MET A 21 5.20 -10.57 -0.74
C MET A 21 6.38 -10.84 -1.68
N ARG A 22 7.61 -10.62 -1.21
CA ARG A 22 8.81 -10.88 -2.01
C ARG A 22 8.98 -12.36 -2.37
N GLN A 23 8.44 -13.28 -1.55
CA GLN A 23 8.42 -14.71 -1.87
C GLN A 23 7.37 -15.07 -2.94
N ILE A 24 6.24 -14.36 -2.98
CA ILE A 24 5.16 -14.62 -3.95
C ILE A 24 5.44 -13.94 -5.29
N VAL A 25 5.76 -12.64 -5.28
CA VAL A 25 5.91 -11.83 -6.51
C VAL A 25 7.35 -11.56 -6.92
N GLY A 26 8.35 -11.98 -6.13
CA GLY A 26 9.74 -11.64 -6.40
C GLY A 26 10.02 -10.14 -6.15
N GLY A 27 10.73 -9.50 -7.08
CA GLY A 27 11.00 -8.05 -7.07
C GLY A 27 10.39 -7.36 -8.29
N GLY A 28 10.62 -6.06 -8.45
CA GLY A 28 10.12 -5.29 -9.61
C GLY A 28 8.70 -4.75 -9.44
N PHE A 29 8.14 -4.86 -8.23
CA PHE A 29 6.85 -4.26 -7.90
C PHE A 29 7.05 -2.93 -7.16
N TYR A 30 5.99 -2.13 -7.11
CA TYR A 30 5.99 -0.92 -6.29
C TYR A 30 4.69 -0.78 -5.53
N GLN A 31 4.73 -0.04 -4.42
CA GLN A 31 3.58 0.19 -3.55
C GLN A 31 3.32 1.68 -3.40
N TRP A 32 2.04 2.04 -3.39
CA TRP A 32 1.60 3.32 -2.85
C TRP A 32 1.02 3.10 -1.47
N ILE A 33 1.39 3.95 -0.52
CA ILE A 33 0.95 3.91 0.88
C ILE A 33 0.18 5.19 1.20
N ASP A 34 -0.99 5.03 1.80
CA ASP A 34 -1.93 6.07 2.18
C ASP A 34 -2.59 5.71 3.54
N GLY A 35 -3.82 6.17 3.79
CA GLY A 35 -4.55 6.03 5.05
C GLY A 35 -4.32 7.21 5.99
N SER A 36 -4.70 7.07 7.26
CA SER A 36 -4.32 8.09 8.24
C SER A 36 -2.82 8.12 8.51
N PHE A 37 -2.08 7.08 8.11
CA PHE A 37 -0.62 7.01 8.22
C PHE A 37 0.12 8.16 7.55
N VAL A 38 -0.36 8.66 6.41
CA VAL A 38 0.28 9.77 5.69
C VAL A 38 -0.20 11.16 6.17
N THR A 39 -0.95 11.22 7.27
CA THR A 39 -1.45 12.47 7.86
C THR A 39 -0.63 12.91 9.07
N GLN A 40 -0.80 14.15 9.53
CA GLN A 40 -0.11 14.66 10.73
C GLN A 40 -0.74 14.18 12.06
N LYS A 41 -1.53 13.09 12.04
CA LYS A 41 -2.14 12.56 13.26
C LYS A 41 -1.06 11.91 14.11
N LEU A 42 -1.04 12.21 15.41
CA LEU A 42 -0.07 11.66 16.36
C LEU A 42 -0.12 10.12 16.44
N ASN A 43 -1.33 9.56 16.34
CA ASN A 43 -1.57 8.11 16.37
C ASN A 43 -2.45 7.71 15.17
N PRO A 44 -1.85 7.49 13.98
CA PRO A 44 -2.60 7.01 12.83
C PRO A 44 -3.17 5.62 13.11
N LYS A 45 -4.40 5.38 12.66
CA LYS A 45 -5.18 4.18 12.98
C LYS A 45 -5.16 3.12 11.89
N ASP A 46 -4.96 3.53 10.65
CA ASP A 46 -5.10 2.71 9.45
C ASP A 46 -3.96 3.00 8.47
N VAL A 47 -3.52 1.95 7.78
CA VAL A 47 -2.54 2.00 6.70
C VAL A 47 -3.19 1.35 5.49
N ASP A 48 -3.39 2.14 4.44
CA ASP A 48 -3.85 1.65 3.16
C ASP A 48 -2.65 1.49 2.24
N PHE A 49 -2.59 0.42 1.45
CA PHE A 49 -1.64 0.34 0.35
C PHE A 49 -2.17 -0.40 -0.85
N VAL A 50 -1.75 0.08 -2.03
CA VAL A 50 -1.93 -0.62 -3.30
C VAL A 50 -0.58 -1.05 -3.83
N THR A 51 -0.47 -2.33 -4.19
CA THR A 51 0.73 -2.92 -4.77
C THR A 51 0.52 -3.16 -6.25
N PHE A 52 1.42 -2.61 -7.06
CA PHE A 52 1.43 -2.74 -8.51
C PHE A 52 2.44 -3.80 -8.92
N ILE A 53 1.97 -4.84 -9.57
CA ILE A 53 2.73 -6.05 -9.91
C ILE A 53 2.60 -6.27 -11.42
N ASP A 54 3.69 -6.69 -12.08
CA ASP A 54 3.63 -7.13 -13.48
C ASP A 54 2.48 -8.12 -13.70
N ALA A 55 1.71 -7.94 -14.77
CA ALA A 55 0.51 -8.73 -15.04
C ALA A 55 0.80 -10.24 -15.11
N GLN A 56 1.92 -10.66 -15.71
CA GLN A 56 2.25 -12.08 -15.81
C GLN A 56 2.51 -12.66 -14.42
N ILE A 57 3.23 -11.92 -13.57
CA ILE A 57 3.52 -12.35 -12.19
C ILE A 57 2.24 -12.37 -11.36
N PHE A 58 1.37 -11.38 -11.53
CA PHE A 58 0.08 -11.29 -10.85
C PHE A 58 -0.78 -12.52 -11.19
N GLU A 59 -0.98 -12.78 -12.48
CA GLU A 59 -1.84 -13.88 -12.96
C GLU A 59 -1.30 -15.25 -12.53
N GLN A 60 0.01 -15.45 -12.54
CA GLN A 60 0.65 -16.67 -12.04
C GLN A 60 0.44 -16.90 -10.54
N ASN A 61 0.26 -15.82 -9.77
CA ASN A 61 0.20 -15.85 -8.31
C ASN A 61 -1.15 -15.41 -7.73
N GLU A 62 -2.17 -15.21 -8.54
CA GLU A 62 -3.45 -14.60 -8.15
C GLU A 62 -4.04 -15.27 -6.90
N LYS A 63 -4.13 -16.61 -6.89
CA LYS A 63 -4.65 -17.37 -5.74
C LYS A 63 -3.84 -17.15 -4.45
N ASN A 64 -2.52 -17.03 -4.56
CA ASN A 64 -1.66 -16.78 -3.41
C ASN A 64 -1.84 -15.35 -2.89
N LEU A 65 -1.99 -14.38 -3.79
CA LEU A 65 -2.26 -12.97 -3.48
C LEU A 65 -3.63 -12.81 -2.81
N GLU A 66 -4.66 -13.48 -3.33
CA GLU A 66 -5.99 -13.48 -2.72
C GLU A 66 -6.01 -14.11 -1.33
N LYS A 67 -5.34 -15.26 -1.17
CA LYS A 67 -5.17 -15.91 0.13
C LYS A 67 -4.46 -14.97 1.11
N MET A 68 -3.41 -14.29 0.67
CA MET A 68 -2.69 -13.32 1.50
C MET A 68 -3.60 -12.15 1.91
N ARG A 69 -4.42 -11.60 0.99
CA ARG A 69 -5.41 -10.57 1.31
C ARG A 69 -6.40 -11.04 2.36
N GLY A 70 -6.93 -12.25 2.22
CA GLY A 70 -7.86 -12.84 3.19
C GLY A 70 -7.24 -13.00 4.58
N VAL A 71 -6.00 -13.51 4.65
CA VAL A 71 -5.26 -13.63 5.91
C VAL A 71 -5.00 -12.27 6.56
N GLN A 72 -4.68 -11.25 5.76
CA GLN A 72 -4.49 -9.88 6.27
C GLN A 72 -5.78 -9.28 6.80
N TYR A 73 -6.89 -9.44 6.08
CA TYR A 73 -8.20 -8.95 6.52
C TYR A 73 -8.61 -9.52 7.87
N VAL A 74 -8.39 -10.83 8.09
CA VAL A 74 -8.73 -11.51 9.35
C VAL A 74 -7.79 -11.10 10.49
N ASN A 75 -6.48 -11.05 10.24
CA ASN A 75 -5.49 -10.89 11.32
C ASN A 75 -5.07 -9.43 11.56
N ARG A 76 -5.32 -8.53 10.60
CA ARG A 76 -4.84 -7.14 10.59
C ARG A 76 -5.91 -6.23 9.97
N PRO A 77 -7.07 -6.05 10.62
CA PRO A 77 -8.19 -5.28 10.07
C PRO A 77 -7.91 -3.78 9.91
N LEU A 78 -6.76 -3.28 10.37
CA LEU A 78 -6.32 -1.89 10.20
C LEU A 78 -5.34 -1.71 9.02
N LEU A 79 -5.15 -2.78 8.24
CA LEU A 79 -4.22 -2.89 7.13
C LEU A 79 -5.00 -3.23 5.86
N ASP A 80 -5.32 -2.22 5.07
CA ASP A 80 -6.07 -2.43 3.83
C ASP A 80 -5.11 -2.57 2.65
N SER A 81 -5.06 -3.79 2.10
CA SER A 81 -4.16 -4.14 1.01
C SER A 81 -4.90 -4.42 -0.30
N TYR A 82 -4.37 -3.82 -1.36
CA TYR A 82 -4.88 -4.00 -2.72
C TYR A 82 -3.76 -4.40 -3.66
N PHE A 83 -4.10 -5.19 -4.68
CA PHE A 83 -3.18 -5.61 -5.74
C PHE A 83 -3.73 -5.14 -7.08
N VAL A 84 -2.87 -4.59 -7.93
CA VAL A 84 -3.18 -4.14 -9.29
C VAL A 84 -2.15 -4.75 -10.23
N ALA A 85 -2.64 -5.44 -11.25
CA ALA A 85 -1.82 -5.93 -12.35
C ALA A 85 -1.44 -4.77 -13.27
N THR A 86 -0.17 -4.68 -13.65
CA THR A 86 0.34 -3.66 -14.56
C THR A 86 0.41 -4.22 -15.97
N TYR A 87 -0.25 -3.54 -16.91
CA TYR A 87 -0.31 -3.86 -18.33
C TYR A 87 0.23 -2.67 -19.14
N ASP A 88 0.79 -2.94 -20.32
CA ASP A 88 1.21 -1.90 -21.27
C ASP A 88 0.01 -1.38 -22.10
N ASP A 89 -1.11 -1.07 -21.43
CA ASP A 89 -2.30 -0.56 -22.09
C ASP A 89 -3.17 0.35 -21.20
N ILE A 90 -4.29 0.79 -21.77
CA ILE A 90 -5.22 1.72 -21.15
C ILE A 90 -5.90 1.19 -19.88
N ARG A 91 -6.00 -0.14 -19.71
CA ARG A 91 -6.65 -0.74 -18.53
C ARG A 91 -5.85 -0.39 -17.29
N PHE A 92 -4.54 -0.59 -17.36
CA PHE A 92 -3.64 -0.23 -16.27
C PHE A 92 -3.63 1.28 -16.00
N GLU A 93 -3.65 2.12 -17.05
CA GLU A 93 -3.69 3.57 -16.84
C GLU A 93 -4.98 4.00 -16.13
N CYS A 94 -6.12 3.43 -16.48
CA CYS A 94 -7.39 3.66 -15.78
C CYS A 94 -7.32 3.25 -14.31
N ASP A 95 -6.80 2.06 -14.00
CA ASP A 95 -6.62 1.60 -12.62
C ASP A 95 -5.66 2.50 -11.84
N ARG A 96 -4.55 2.89 -12.46
CA ARG A 96 -3.56 3.78 -11.87
C ARG A 96 -4.17 5.14 -11.54
N LEU A 97 -4.96 5.72 -12.46
CA LEU A 97 -5.64 7.00 -12.25
C LEU A 97 -6.73 6.90 -11.18
N TYR A 98 -7.46 5.78 -11.12
CA TYR A 98 -8.42 5.51 -10.05
C TYR A 98 -7.73 5.55 -8.68
N TRP A 99 -6.65 4.79 -8.52
CA TRP A 99 -5.89 4.78 -7.26
C TRP A 99 -5.25 6.12 -6.95
N PHE A 100 -4.74 6.82 -7.98
CA PHE A 100 -4.17 8.14 -7.81
C PHE A 100 -5.21 9.12 -7.27
N HIS A 101 -6.40 9.15 -7.87
CA HIS A 101 -7.48 10.00 -7.41
C HIS A 101 -7.90 9.67 -5.97
N LYS A 102 -8.00 8.37 -5.66
CA LYS A 102 -8.37 7.89 -4.32
C LYS A 102 -7.34 8.30 -3.27
N PHE A 103 -6.05 8.24 -3.61
CA PHE A 103 -4.97 8.53 -2.67
C PHE A 103 -4.56 10.01 -2.62
N GLU A 104 -4.87 10.82 -3.64
CA GLU A 104 -4.57 12.27 -3.64
C GLU A 104 -5.55 13.07 -2.76
N LYS A 105 -6.69 12.50 -2.36
CA LYS A 105 -7.80 13.27 -1.75
C LYS A 105 -8.28 12.67 -0.45
N ASP A 106 -8.55 13.53 0.53
CA ASP A 106 -9.35 13.19 1.71
C ASP A 106 -10.79 13.63 1.45
N ASP A 107 -11.59 12.72 0.90
CA ASP A 107 -13.00 12.93 0.54
C ASP A 107 -13.92 13.19 1.76
N ARG A 108 -13.47 12.79 2.95
CA ARG A 108 -14.15 13.03 4.24
C ARG A 108 -14.19 14.51 4.65
N LYS A 109 -13.35 15.37 4.06
CA LYS A 109 -13.30 16.80 4.41
C LYS A 109 -14.08 17.64 3.41
N ARG A 110 -14.93 18.52 3.95
CA ARG A 110 -15.74 19.49 3.20
C ARG A 110 -14.91 20.38 2.26
N PHE A 111 -13.66 20.62 2.62
CA PHE A 111 -12.63 21.18 1.75
C PHE A 111 -11.72 20.04 1.29
N LYS A 112 -11.70 19.79 -0.03
CA LYS A 112 -10.90 18.74 -0.69
C LYS A 112 -9.41 19.09 -0.60
N ASN A 113 -8.86 18.96 0.59
CA ASN A 113 -7.43 19.17 0.79
C ASN A 113 -6.71 18.05 0.05
N LYS A 114 -5.82 18.44 -0.86
CA LYS A 114 -4.88 17.51 -1.47
C LYS A 114 -4.05 16.88 -0.36
N LYS A 115 -3.99 15.56 -0.33
CA LYS A 115 -3.01 14.80 0.45
C LYS A 115 -2.05 14.12 -0.52
N GLY A 116 -0.85 13.85 -0.05
CA GLY A 116 0.10 13.02 -0.78
C GLY A 116 0.01 11.57 -0.33
N PHE A 117 0.67 10.69 -1.06
CA PHE A 117 0.90 9.30 -0.70
C PHE A 117 2.38 8.98 -0.89
N ILE A 118 2.86 7.91 -0.26
CA ILE A 118 4.26 7.49 -0.34
C ILE A 118 4.39 6.39 -1.40
N LYS A 119 5.36 6.51 -2.32
CA LYS A 119 5.72 5.45 -3.28
C LYS A 119 6.99 4.74 -2.84
N LEU A 120 6.91 3.42 -2.66
CA LEU A 120 8.06 2.54 -2.39
C LEU A 120 8.28 1.58 -3.58
N LYS A 121 9.55 1.28 -3.89
CA LYS A 121 9.95 0.32 -4.94
C LYS A 121 10.69 -0.84 -4.29
N PHE A 122 10.44 -2.06 -4.76
CA PHE A 122 10.97 -3.30 -4.17
C PHE A 122 11.57 -4.24 -5.21
#